data_AF-A0A957VQN8-F1
#
_entry.id   AF-A0A957VQN8-F1
#
_cell.length_a   1.000
_cell.length_b   1.000
_cell.length_c   1.000
_cell.angle_alpha   90.00
_cell.angle_beta   90.00
_cell.angle_gamma   90.00
#
_symmetry.space_group_name_H-M   'P 1'
#
loop_
_entity.id
_entity.type
_entity.pdbx_description
1 polymer ?
#
loop_
_entity_poly.entity_id
_entity_poly.type
_entity_poly.pdbx_seq_one_letter_code
_entity_poly.pdbx_strand_id
1 'polypeptide(L)'
;MSQPERVVDLFALGQTYFDRFLWEFADYGLEADPGIELRQGSGVLCYYSLEDRHIYLSVPDFSRSVGKLQALFLRSLLGCDSDEDLFRFLHLFLPHIIAHELAHHYRHRYGMFGDSPWQEEQIANKLSVAVVKHRLSPEEKAFAKSFLRRAIETLAAKMEAKNIAVDSYYSVLHALNVSGQVGVADFENIELLQTALGVKSEEFLKGSGQLSDEIEQRLAQRGDLIESIDHEYTSDQI
;
A
#
# COMPACT_ATOMS: atom_id res chain seq x y z
N MET A 1 22.77 -13.58 -30.19
CA MET A 1 21.79 -12.49 -30.11
C MET A 1 20.52 -13.08 -29.55
N SER A 2 20.34 -13.01 -28.23
CA SER A 2 19.09 -13.38 -27.57
C SER A 2 17.99 -12.46 -28.07
N GLN A 3 16.81 -13.01 -28.36
CA GLN A 3 15.63 -12.20 -28.63
C GLN A 3 15.38 -11.30 -27.41
N PRO A 4 14.97 -10.02 -27.58
CA PRO A 4 14.56 -9.22 -26.44
C PRO A 4 13.39 -9.95 -25.79
N GLU A 5 13.55 -10.33 -24.52
CA GLU A 5 12.43 -10.79 -23.69
C GLU A 5 11.30 -9.78 -23.85
N ARG A 6 10.09 -10.28 -24.13
CA ARG A 6 8.89 -9.43 -24.22
C ARG A 6 8.78 -8.67 -22.89
N VAL A 7 9.04 -7.36 -22.94
CA VAL A 7 8.72 -6.45 -21.85
C VAL A 7 7.22 -6.61 -21.60
N VAL A 8 6.85 -7.15 -20.43
CA VAL A 8 5.44 -7.30 -20.05
C VAL A 8 4.83 -5.91 -19.99
N ASP A 9 3.71 -5.73 -20.68
CA ASP A 9 2.92 -4.50 -20.60
C ASP A 9 2.30 -4.41 -19.20
N LEU A 10 2.82 -3.50 -18.37
CA LEU A 10 2.37 -3.30 -16.99
C LEU A 10 0.92 -2.84 -16.91
N PHE A 11 0.43 -2.10 -17.90
CA PHE A 11 -0.96 -1.67 -17.91
C PHE A 11 -1.88 -2.86 -18.20
N ALA A 12 -1.55 -3.67 -19.21
CA ALA A 12 -2.29 -4.90 -19.51
C ALA A 12 -2.29 -5.89 -18.33
N LEU A 13 -1.19 -5.96 -17.59
CA LEU A 13 -1.12 -6.73 -16.34
C LEU A 13 -2.07 -6.17 -15.27
N GLY A 14 -2.08 -4.86 -15.07
CA GLY A 14 -3.03 -4.18 -14.18
C GLY A 14 -4.49 -4.46 -14.57
N GLN A 15 -4.82 -4.38 -15.86
CA GLN A 15 -6.15 -4.70 -16.40
C GLN A 15 -6.56 -6.14 -16.06
N THR A 16 -5.63 -7.09 -16.22
CA THR A 16 -5.89 -8.50 -15.88
C THR A 16 -6.28 -8.68 -14.42
N TYR A 17 -5.60 -7.98 -13.50
CA TYR A 17 -5.95 -8.03 -12.08
C TYR A 17 -7.25 -7.30 -11.78
N PHE A 18 -7.51 -6.18 -12.43
CA PHE A 18 -8.76 -5.43 -12.29
C PHE A 18 -9.96 -6.30 -12.65
N ASP A 19 -9.96 -6.89 -13.85
CA ASP A 19 -11.05 -7.76 -14.30
C ASP A 19 -11.24 -8.97 -13.37
N ARG A 20 -10.13 -9.58 -12.95
CA ARG A 20 -10.15 -10.73 -12.04
C ARG A 20 -10.74 -10.38 -10.68
N PHE A 21 -10.32 -9.26 -10.08
CA PHE A 21 -10.81 -8.87 -8.77
C PHE A 21 -12.26 -8.40 -8.81
N LEU A 22 -12.70 -7.73 -9.88
CA LEU A 22 -14.13 -7.44 -10.07
C LEU A 22 -14.98 -8.71 -10.04
N TRP A 23 -14.55 -9.75 -10.75
CA TRP A 23 -15.25 -11.03 -10.76
C TRP A 23 -15.25 -11.71 -9.38
N GLU A 24 -14.09 -11.78 -8.74
CA GLU A 24 -13.94 -12.40 -7.42
C GLU A 24 -14.75 -11.67 -6.33
N PHE A 25 -14.76 -10.34 -6.34
CA PHE A 25 -15.55 -9.56 -5.40
C PHE A 25 -17.06 -9.74 -5.63
N ALA A 26 -17.50 -9.85 -6.89
CA ALA A 26 -18.88 -10.15 -7.21
C ALA A 26 -19.32 -11.51 -6.66
N ASP A 27 -18.45 -12.53 -6.68
CA ASP A 27 -18.73 -13.84 -6.07
C ASP A 27 -18.95 -13.75 -4.54
N TYR A 28 -18.39 -12.73 -3.89
CA TYR A 28 -18.63 -12.41 -2.47
C TYR A 28 -19.79 -11.44 -2.25
N GLY A 29 -20.55 -11.08 -3.29
CA GLY A 29 -21.69 -10.15 -3.23
C GLY A 29 -21.31 -8.67 -3.27
N LEU A 30 -20.06 -8.33 -3.61
CA LEU A 30 -19.59 -6.96 -3.81
C LEU A 30 -19.61 -6.63 -5.30
N GLU A 31 -20.72 -6.09 -5.77
CA GLU A 31 -20.89 -5.66 -7.15
C GLU A 31 -20.26 -4.28 -7.38
N ALA A 32 -19.42 -4.14 -8.40
CA ALA A 32 -18.86 -2.85 -8.78
C ALA A 32 -19.86 -2.00 -9.58
N ASP A 33 -19.52 -0.73 -9.84
CA ASP A 33 -20.32 0.09 -10.77
C ASP A 33 -20.20 -0.54 -12.17
N PRO A 34 -21.30 -0.78 -12.90
CA PRO A 34 -21.22 -1.42 -14.22
C PRO A 34 -20.37 -0.68 -15.24
N GLY A 35 -20.15 0.62 -15.03
CA GLY A 35 -19.33 1.48 -15.88
C GLY A 35 -17.93 1.75 -15.34
N ILE A 36 -17.49 1.12 -14.24
CA ILE A 36 -16.12 1.31 -13.76
C ILE A 36 -15.12 0.83 -14.82
N GLU A 37 -14.04 1.59 -14.98
CA GLU A 37 -12.98 1.27 -15.94
C GLU A 37 -11.63 1.45 -15.26
N LEU A 38 -10.66 0.67 -15.71
CA LEU A 38 -9.26 0.96 -15.49
C LEU A 38 -8.73 1.79 -16.65
N ARG A 39 -8.22 2.98 -16.35
CA ARG A 39 -7.72 3.95 -17.33
C ARG A 39 -6.24 4.20 -17.14
N GLN A 40 -5.56 4.56 -18.23
CA GLN A 40 -4.15 4.95 -18.16
C GLN A 40 -4.05 6.31 -17.45
N GLY A 41 -3.35 6.33 -16.31
CA GLY A 41 -3.00 7.56 -15.62
C GLY A 41 -1.85 8.30 -16.30
N SER A 42 -1.87 9.63 -16.24
CA SER A 42 -0.79 10.50 -16.74
C SER A 42 0.25 10.86 -15.67
N GLY A 43 -0.09 10.65 -14.39
CA GLY A 43 0.74 10.98 -13.24
C GLY A 43 1.71 9.87 -12.83
N VAL A 44 2.26 9.99 -11.62
CA VAL A 44 3.11 8.97 -10.98
C VAL A 44 2.30 8.07 -10.04
N LEU A 45 1.24 8.62 -9.44
CA LEU A 45 0.39 7.92 -8.49
C LEU A 45 -0.82 7.32 -9.18
N CYS A 46 -1.19 6.12 -8.75
CA CYS A 46 -2.46 5.51 -9.12
C CYS A 46 -3.55 6.06 -8.17
N TYR A 47 -4.78 6.16 -8.65
CA TYR A 47 -5.87 6.70 -7.84
C TYR A 47 -7.24 6.29 -8.38
N TYR A 48 -8.20 6.17 -7.48
CA TYR A 48 -9.63 6.17 -7.76
C TYR A 48 -10.16 7.62 -7.74
N SER A 49 -10.90 8.00 -8.77
CA SER A 49 -11.48 9.34 -8.87
C SER A 49 -12.91 9.37 -8.34
N LEU A 50 -13.20 10.25 -7.39
CA LEU A 50 -14.56 10.45 -6.87
C LEU A 50 -15.49 11.14 -7.88
N GLU A 51 -14.93 11.91 -8.82
CA GLU A 51 -15.69 12.68 -9.81
C GLU A 51 -16.32 11.78 -10.88
N ASP A 52 -15.50 10.91 -11.49
CA ASP A 52 -15.91 10.07 -12.61
C ASP A 52 -15.96 8.57 -12.27
N ARG A 53 -15.55 8.18 -11.06
CA ARG A 53 -15.64 6.81 -10.51
C ARG A 53 -14.86 5.78 -11.29
N HIS A 54 -13.76 6.19 -11.92
CA HIS A 54 -12.82 5.29 -12.57
C HIS A 54 -11.51 5.17 -11.79
N ILE A 55 -10.76 4.11 -12.07
CA ILE A 55 -9.41 3.91 -11.52
C ILE A 55 -8.40 4.31 -12.58
N TYR A 56 -7.45 5.16 -12.21
CA TYR A 56 -6.34 5.58 -13.06
C TYR A 56 -5.06 4.88 -12.63
N LEU A 57 -4.58 3.98 -13.49
CA LEU A 57 -3.33 3.25 -13.29
C LEU A 57 -2.17 4.00 -13.96
N SER A 58 -1.29 4.56 -13.13
CA SER A 58 -0.08 5.23 -13.55
C SER A 58 1.12 4.29 -13.50
N VAL A 59 1.46 3.70 -14.64
CA VAL A 59 2.66 2.85 -14.81
C VAL A 59 3.60 3.44 -15.85
N PRO A 60 4.93 3.32 -15.67
CA PRO A 60 5.90 3.79 -16.67
C PRO A 60 5.77 3.06 -18.00
N ASP A 61 5.57 3.82 -19.09
CA ASP A 61 5.71 3.32 -20.45
C ASP A 61 7.15 3.51 -20.95
N PHE A 62 7.95 2.44 -20.87
CA PHE A 62 9.37 2.46 -21.28
C PHE A 62 9.58 2.73 -22.77
N SER A 63 8.55 2.67 -23.61
CA SER A 63 8.63 3.05 -25.02
C SER A 63 8.61 4.57 -25.22
N ARG A 64 8.12 5.34 -24.24
CA ARG A 64 7.97 6.80 -24.30
C ARG A 64 8.99 7.53 -23.42
N SER A 65 9.42 8.71 -23.84
CA SER A 65 10.37 9.54 -23.07
C SER A 65 9.83 9.91 -21.69
N VAL A 66 8.54 10.23 -21.58
CA VAL A 66 7.89 10.54 -20.30
C VAL A 66 7.86 9.32 -19.39
N GLY A 67 7.56 8.14 -19.90
CA GLY A 67 7.57 6.91 -19.11
C GLY A 67 8.96 6.53 -18.62
N LYS A 68 10.01 6.76 -19.43
CA LYS A 68 11.40 6.62 -18.96
C LYS A 68 11.73 7.58 -17.81
N LEU A 69 11.26 8.82 -17.88
CA LEU A 69 11.43 9.80 -16.80
C LEU A 69 10.68 9.40 -15.52
N GLN A 70 9.43 8.92 -15.66
CA GLN A 70 8.65 8.37 -14.55
C GLN A 70 9.38 7.18 -13.89
N ALA A 71 9.95 6.26 -14.70
CA ALA A 71 10.73 5.14 -14.19
C ALA A 71 11.96 5.61 -13.41
N LEU A 72 12.72 6.59 -13.93
CA LEU A 72 13.88 7.16 -13.22
C LEU A 72 13.48 7.79 -11.87
N PHE A 73 12.35 8.52 -11.85
CA PHE A 73 11.83 9.11 -10.62
C PHE A 73 11.43 8.04 -9.60
N LEU A 74 10.65 7.03 -10.01
CA LEU A 74 10.24 5.91 -9.15
C LEU A 74 11.44 5.13 -8.62
N ARG A 75 12.46 4.86 -9.46
CA ARG A 75 13.69 4.21 -9.03
C ARG A 75 14.40 5.01 -7.94
N SER A 76 14.47 6.34 -8.08
CA SER A 76 15.07 7.20 -7.06
C SER A 76 14.30 7.15 -5.75
N LEU A 77 12.96 7.22 -5.80
CA LEU A 77 12.12 7.17 -4.60
C LEU A 77 12.21 5.83 -3.88
N LEU A 78 12.19 4.73 -4.62
CA LEU A 78 12.15 3.36 -4.07
C LEU A 78 13.54 2.77 -3.78
N GLY A 79 14.61 3.49 -4.11
CA GLY A 79 15.98 3.02 -3.95
C GLY A 79 16.32 1.82 -4.86
N CYS A 80 15.80 1.81 -6.09
CA CYS A 80 16.06 0.74 -7.05
C CYS A 80 17.37 0.95 -7.82
N ASP A 81 18.20 -0.08 -7.84
CA ASP A 81 19.49 -0.03 -8.54
C ASP A 81 19.36 -0.16 -10.06
N SER A 82 18.28 -0.78 -10.55
CA SER A 82 18.06 -1.05 -11.98
C SER A 82 16.58 -0.93 -12.40
N ASP A 83 16.34 -0.87 -13.72
CA ASP A 83 14.98 -0.92 -14.28
C ASP A 83 14.35 -2.30 -14.06
N GLU A 84 15.15 -3.37 -14.02
CA GLU A 84 14.69 -4.73 -13.72
C GLU A 84 14.16 -4.84 -12.28
N ASP A 85 14.85 -4.23 -11.31
CA ASP A 85 14.41 -4.19 -9.91
C ASP A 85 13.10 -3.42 -9.75
N LEU A 86 12.97 -2.26 -10.42
CA LEU A 86 11.71 -1.51 -10.48
C LEU A 86 10.61 -2.33 -11.14
N PHE A 87 10.90 -2.99 -12.25
CA PHE A 87 9.91 -3.78 -12.98
C PHE A 87 9.40 -4.96 -12.15
N ARG A 88 10.31 -5.66 -11.46
CA ARG A 88 9.95 -6.74 -10.54
C ARG A 88 9.08 -6.24 -9.39
N PHE A 89 9.38 -5.07 -8.83
CA PHE A 89 8.53 -4.43 -7.85
C PHE A 89 7.14 -4.12 -8.40
N LEU A 90 7.05 -3.43 -9.54
CA LEU A 90 5.76 -3.06 -10.15
C LEU A 90 4.94 -4.31 -10.48
N HIS A 91 5.56 -5.36 -11.03
CA HIS A 91 4.89 -6.62 -11.32
C HIS A 91 4.25 -7.23 -10.07
N LEU A 92 4.97 -7.19 -8.94
CA LEU A 92 4.53 -7.78 -7.69
C LEU A 92 3.48 -6.93 -6.95
N PHE A 93 3.57 -5.59 -7.04
CA PHE A 93 2.72 -4.66 -6.30
C PHE A 93 1.53 -4.13 -7.10
N LEU A 94 1.50 -4.29 -8.43
CA LEU A 94 0.31 -3.99 -9.24
C LEU A 94 -0.99 -4.59 -8.71
N PRO A 95 -1.08 -5.89 -8.36
CA PRO A 95 -2.30 -6.41 -7.75
C PRO A 95 -2.67 -5.73 -6.43
N HIS A 96 -1.68 -5.32 -5.62
CA HIS A 96 -1.95 -4.57 -4.38
C HIS A 96 -2.57 -3.21 -4.70
N ILE A 97 -2.02 -2.49 -5.68
CA ILE A 97 -2.54 -1.18 -6.12
C ILE A 97 -3.97 -1.32 -6.63
N ILE A 98 -4.23 -2.26 -7.54
CA ILE A 98 -5.59 -2.45 -8.08
C ILE A 98 -6.60 -2.80 -6.97
N ALA A 99 -6.24 -3.70 -6.06
CA ALA A 99 -7.12 -4.06 -4.95
C ALA A 99 -7.35 -2.89 -3.97
N HIS A 100 -6.34 -2.03 -3.78
CA HIS A 100 -6.44 -0.81 -2.99
C HIS A 100 -7.45 0.17 -3.62
N GLU A 101 -7.28 0.50 -4.91
CA GLU A 101 -8.18 1.45 -5.59
C GLU A 101 -9.61 0.91 -5.71
N LEU A 102 -9.78 -0.41 -5.88
CA LEU A 102 -11.10 -1.03 -5.83
C LEU A 102 -11.76 -0.91 -4.45
N ALA A 103 -10.97 -0.87 -3.36
CA ALA A 103 -11.52 -0.65 -2.03
C ALA A 103 -12.19 0.73 -1.92
N HIS A 104 -11.52 1.77 -2.42
CA HIS A 104 -12.07 3.13 -2.50
C HIS A 104 -13.35 3.15 -3.32
N HIS A 105 -13.33 2.48 -4.48
CA HIS A 105 -14.52 2.33 -5.31
C HIS A 105 -15.71 1.71 -4.56
N TYR A 106 -15.52 0.55 -3.93
CA TYR A 106 -16.62 -0.11 -3.22
C TYR A 106 -17.13 0.72 -2.05
N ARG A 107 -16.23 1.36 -1.30
CA ARG A 107 -16.64 2.21 -0.18
C ARG A 107 -17.44 3.41 -0.66
N HIS A 108 -17.04 4.04 -1.76
CA HIS A 108 -17.80 5.11 -2.38
C HIS A 108 -19.17 4.62 -2.88
N ARG A 109 -19.21 3.53 -3.66
CA ARG A 109 -20.45 2.95 -4.22
C ARG A 109 -21.48 2.58 -3.16
N TYR A 110 -21.03 1.99 -2.05
CA TYR A 110 -21.90 1.55 -0.96
C TYR A 110 -22.15 2.61 0.11
N GLY A 111 -21.74 3.86 -0.11
CA GLY A 111 -21.97 4.97 0.84
C GLY A 111 -21.25 4.78 2.18
N MET A 112 -20.12 4.08 2.17
CA MET A 112 -19.30 3.80 3.34
C MET A 112 -18.05 4.68 3.43
N PHE A 113 -17.77 5.52 2.43
CA PHE A 113 -16.65 6.46 2.43
C PHE A 113 -16.83 7.48 3.58
N GLY A 114 -15.87 7.53 4.50
CA GLY A 114 -15.90 8.38 5.68
C GLY A 114 -15.19 9.73 5.50
N ASP A 115 -15.14 10.51 6.58
CA ASP A 115 -14.60 11.88 6.58
C ASP A 115 -13.10 11.96 6.91
N SER A 116 -12.44 10.85 7.25
CA SER A 116 -11.00 10.80 7.57
C SER A 116 -10.23 10.15 6.42
N PRO A 117 -9.54 10.94 5.56
CA PRO A 117 -8.72 10.42 4.48
C PRO A 117 -7.70 9.39 4.95
N TRP A 118 -7.04 9.64 6.10
CA TRP A 118 -6.11 8.68 6.66
C TRP A 118 -6.78 7.33 6.93
N GLN A 119 -7.97 7.33 7.54
CA GLN A 119 -8.71 6.10 7.81
C GLN A 119 -9.11 5.38 6.51
N GLU A 120 -9.52 6.11 5.49
CA GLU A 120 -9.90 5.55 4.18
C GLU A 120 -8.72 4.82 3.54
N GLU A 121 -7.54 5.44 3.49
CA GLU A 121 -6.30 4.83 2.99
C GLU A 121 -5.94 3.55 3.75
N GLN A 122 -6.13 3.55 5.08
CA GLN A 122 -5.88 2.36 5.89
C GLN A 122 -6.85 1.21 5.60
N ILE A 123 -8.13 1.52 5.34
CA ILE A 123 -9.11 0.50 4.99
C ILE A 123 -8.78 -0.09 3.60
N ALA A 124 -8.41 0.76 2.65
CA ALA A 124 -7.98 0.33 1.32
C ALA A 124 -6.73 -0.57 1.36
N ASN A 125 -5.74 -0.22 2.19
CA ASN A 125 -4.56 -1.04 2.44
C ASN A 125 -4.89 -2.41 3.06
N LYS A 126 -5.87 -2.48 3.97
CA LYS A 126 -6.28 -3.76 4.57
C LYS A 126 -6.94 -4.68 3.55
N LEU A 127 -7.84 -4.15 2.71
CA LEU A 127 -8.47 -4.95 1.66
C LEU A 127 -7.41 -5.46 0.68
N SER A 128 -6.49 -4.60 0.23
CA SER A 128 -5.45 -4.99 -0.71
C SER A 128 -4.54 -6.09 -0.15
N VAL A 129 -4.17 -6.03 1.13
CA VAL A 129 -3.41 -7.09 1.79
C VAL A 129 -4.21 -8.38 1.90
N ALA A 130 -5.49 -8.32 2.32
CA ALA A 130 -6.34 -9.50 2.48
C ALA A 130 -6.49 -10.27 1.15
N VAL A 131 -6.68 -9.53 0.07
CA VAL A 131 -6.73 -10.08 -1.28
C VAL A 131 -5.34 -10.59 -1.65
N VAL A 132 -4.29 -9.80 -1.65
CA VAL A 132 -3.07 -10.21 -2.37
C VAL A 132 -2.15 -11.14 -1.56
N LYS A 133 -2.12 -11.06 -0.23
CA LYS A 133 -1.14 -11.78 0.63
C LYS A 133 -1.07 -13.29 0.38
N HIS A 134 -2.19 -13.93 0.06
CA HIS A 134 -2.24 -15.38 -0.16
C HIS A 134 -1.87 -15.81 -1.59
N ARG A 135 -1.75 -14.86 -2.52
CA ARG A 135 -1.34 -15.11 -3.92
C ARG A 135 0.18 -15.14 -4.08
N LEU A 136 0.92 -14.60 -3.12
CA LEU A 136 2.38 -14.52 -3.16
C LEU A 136 3.05 -15.79 -2.66
N SER A 137 4.06 -16.26 -3.39
CA SER A 137 4.96 -17.33 -2.96
C SER A 137 5.81 -16.90 -1.75
N PRO A 138 6.40 -17.85 -1.00
CA PRO A 138 7.36 -17.52 0.06
C PRO A 138 8.53 -16.65 -0.43
N GLU A 139 9.07 -16.94 -1.62
CA GLU A 139 10.18 -16.19 -2.23
C GLU A 139 9.76 -14.77 -2.61
N GLU A 140 8.56 -14.61 -3.16
CA GLU A 140 7.97 -13.31 -3.49
C GLU A 140 7.73 -12.46 -2.22
N LYS A 141 7.22 -13.07 -1.15
CA LYS A 141 7.06 -12.41 0.15
C LYS A 141 8.40 -11.95 0.73
N ALA A 142 9.43 -12.81 0.64
CA ALA A 142 10.77 -12.46 1.11
C ALA A 142 11.36 -11.29 0.32
N PHE A 143 11.20 -11.30 -1.01
CA PHE A 143 11.58 -10.18 -1.87
C PHE A 143 10.82 -8.90 -1.51
N ALA A 144 9.48 -8.96 -1.44
CA ALA A 144 8.64 -7.81 -1.10
C ALA A 144 9.06 -7.17 0.23
N LYS A 145 9.30 -7.99 1.26
CA LYS A 145 9.72 -7.52 2.58
C LYS A 145 11.07 -6.80 2.53
N SER A 146 12.05 -7.38 1.85
CA SER A 146 13.38 -6.78 1.69
C SER A 146 13.30 -5.47 0.91
N PHE A 147 12.54 -5.47 -0.19
CA PHE A 147 12.35 -4.30 -1.04
C PHE A 147 11.66 -3.16 -0.31
N LEU A 148 10.52 -3.43 0.34
CA LEU A 148 9.74 -2.42 1.06
C LEU A 148 10.56 -1.79 2.20
N ARG A 149 11.35 -2.59 2.94
CA ARG A 149 12.24 -2.06 3.97
C ARG A 149 13.22 -1.03 3.38
N ARG A 150 13.90 -1.38 2.30
CA ARG A 150 14.83 -0.47 1.60
C ARG A 150 14.11 0.78 1.10
N ALA A 151 12.91 0.63 0.52
CA ALA A 151 12.13 1.76 0.00
C ALA A 151 11.75 2.72 1.14
N ILE A 152 11.27 2.20 2.28
CA ILE A 152 10.95 2.99 3.48
C ILE A 152 12.19 3.71 4.01
N GLU A 153 13.33 3.02 4.13
CA GLU A 153 14.60 3.61 4.56
C GLU A 153 15.05 4.73 3.61
N THR A 154 14.91 4.53 2.31
CA THR A 154 15.27 5.51 1.28
C THR A 154 14.37 6.75 1.34
N LEU A 155 13.06 6.55 1.49
CA LEU A 155 12.09 7.64 1.61
C LEU A 155 12.30 8.42 2.92
N ALA A 156 12.47 7.73 4.05
CA ALA A 156 12.77 8.32 5.34
C ALA A 156 14.02 9.21 5.30
N ALA A 157 15.09 8.72 4.65
CA ALA A 157 16.31 9.50 4.48
C ALA A 157 16.11 10.76 3.62
N LYS A 158 15.29 10.68 2.57
CA LYS A 158 14.98 11.81 1.67
C LYS A 158 14.05 12.84 2.29
N MET A 159 13.11 12.39 3.15
CA MET A 159 12.15 13.25 3.83
C MET A 159 12.68 13.84 5.14
N GLU A 160 13.91 13.49 5.53
CA GLU A 160 14.48 13.80 6.86
C GLU A 160 13.59 13.33 8.02
N ALA A 161 12.69 12.37 7.77
CA ALA A 161 11.70 11.87 8.70
C ALA A 161 12.14 10.53 9.29
N LYS A 162 12.13 10.40 10.62
CA LYS A 162 12.51 9.14 11.29
C LYS A 162 11.34 8.17 11.31
N ASN A 163 11.50 7.06 10.58
CA ASN A 163 10.67 5.85 10.66
C ASN A 163 9.16 6.09 10.46
N ILE A 164 8.79 6.51 9.25
CA ILE A 164 7.44 6.84 8.77
C ILE A 164 6.41 5.73 9.05
N ALA A 165 6.84 4.46 9.15
CA ALA A 165 5.94 3.32 9.30
C ALA A 165 5.07 3.38 10.57
N VAL A 166 5.59 3.87 11.69
CA VAL A 166 4.81 3.97 12.95
C VAL A 166 3.66 4.97 12.82
N ASP A 167 3.87 6.02 12.03
CA ASP A 167 2.89 7.10 11.86
C ASP A 167 1.88 6.79 10.74
N SER A 168 2.26 5.90 9.80
CA SER A 168 1.47 5.63 8.58
C SER A 168 0.60 4.36 8.64
N TYR A 169 0.72 3.51 9.66
CA TYR A 169 -0.02 2.24 9.75
C TYR A 169 -1.17 2.31 10.74
N TYR A 170 -2.32 1.71 10.39
CA TYR A 170 -3.48 1.60 11.28
C TYR A 170 -3.22 0.77 12.53
N SER A 171 -2.45 -0.32 12.37
CA SER A 171 -2.10 -1.23 13.46
C SER A 171 -0.67 -0.95 13.89
N VAL A 172 -0.49 -0.53 15.14
CA VAL A 172 0.82 -0.33 15.77
C VAL A 172 1.66 -1.61 15.66
N LEU A 173 1.07 -2.77 15.93
CA LEU A 173 1.77 -4.06 15.83
C LEU A 173 2.31 -4.33 14.42
N HIS A 174 1.51 -4.06 13.38
CA HIS A 174 1.98 -4.19 11.99
C HIS A 174 3.08 -3.19 11.67
N ALA A 175 2.92 -1.94 12.11
CA ALA A 175 3.91 -0.88 11.92
C ALA A 175 5.28 -1.31 12.45
N LEU A 176 5.31 -1.78 13.70
CA LEU A 176 6.52 -2.21 14.39
C LEU A 176 7.15 -3.45 13.75
N ASN A 177 6.34 -4.37 13.21
CA ASN A 177 6.88 -5.54 12.52
C ASN A 177 7.53 -5.18 11.18
N VAL A 178 6.87 -4.32 10.40
CA VAL A 178 7.37 -3.87 9.10
C VAL A 178 8.64 -3.03 9.27
N SER A 179 8.69 -2.17 10.30
CA SER A 179 9.91 -1.42 10.63
C SER A 179 10.99 -2.27 11.30
N GLY A 180 10.77 -3.56 11.50
CA GLY A 180 11.72 -4.48 12.12
C GLY A 180 11.94 -4.27 13.62
N GLN A 181 11.09 -3.48 14.28
CA GLN A 181 11.12 -3.24 15.72
C GLN A 181 10.49 -4.39 16.52
N VAL A 182 9.61 -5.17 15.88
CA VAL A 182 9.04 -6.42 16.44
C VAL A 182 9.34 -7.58 15.50
N GLY A 183 9.83 -8.70 16.04
CA GLY A 183 10.12 -9.91 15.26
C GLY A 183 8.86 -10.55 14.65
N VAL A 184 9.03 -11.38 13.62
CA VAL A 184 7.88 -12.07 12.99
C VAL A 184 7.18 -13.03 13.94
N ALA A 185 7.95 -13.80 14.73
CA ALA A 185 7.38 -14.71 15.72
C ALA A 185 6.60 -13.95 16.81
N ASP A 186 7.13 -12.81 17.28
CA ASP A 186 6.45 -11.97 18.27
C ASP A 186 5.19 -11.35 17.69
N PHE A 187 5.23 -10.88 16.44
CA PHE A 187 4.07 -10.38 15.72
C PHE A 187 2.97 -11.43 15.63
N GLU A 188 3.27 -12.65 15.16
CA GLU A 188 2.29 -13.74 15.01
C GLU A 188 1.70 -14.15 16.36
N ASN A 189 2.51 -14.18 17.41
CA ASN A 189 2.06 -14.49 18.76
C ASN A 189 1.12 -13.41 19.32
N ILE A 190 1.46 -12.13 19.17
CA ILE A 190 0.61 -11.03 19.65
C ILE A 190 -0.69 -10.96 18.83
N GLU A 191 -0.63 -11.18 17.51
CA GLU A 191 -1.82 -11.23 16.64
C GLU A 191 -2.76 -12.38 17.04
N LEU A 192 -2.20 -13.56 17.35
CA LEU A 192 -2.96 -14.69 17.87
C LEU A 192 -3.62 -14.37 19.22
N LEU A 193 -2.86 -13.78 20.16
CA LEU A 193 -3.37 -13.40 21.48
C LEU A 193 -4.46 -12.34 21.40
N GLN A 194 -4.30 -11.34 20.54
CA GLN A 194 -5.34 -10.35 20.28
C GLN A 194 -6.63 -11.00 19.77
N THR A 195 -6.51 -11.94 18.83
CA THR A 195 -7.65 -12.66 18.26
C THR A 195 -8.33 -13.56 19.31
N ALA A 196 -7.55 -14.24 20.14
CA ALA A 196 -8.04 -15.20 21.12
C ALA A 196 -8.60 -14.54 22.40
N LEU A 197 -8.01 -13.43 22.83
CA LEU A 197 -8.31 -12.78 24.12
C LEU A 197 -9.06 -11.45 23.98
N GLY A 198 -9.18 -10.91 22.76
CA GLY A 198 -9.84 -9.62 22.50
C GLY A 198 -9.10 -8.40 23.06
N VAL A 199 -7.89 -8.60 23.57
CA VAL A 199 -7.04 -7.53 24.13
C VAL A 199 -6.32 -6.81 22.99
N LYS A 200 -6.26 -5.47 23.05
CA LYS A 200 -5.59 -4.67 22.03
C LYS A 200 -4.09 -4.93 22.03
N SER A 201 -3.48 -5.06 20.85
CA SER A 201 -2.04 -5.29 20.71
C SER A 201 -1.19 -4.24 21.43
N GLU A 202 -1.67 -2.99 21.47
CA GLU A 202 -1.02 -1.87 22.16
C GLU A 202 -0.91 -2.08 23.68
N GLU A 203 -1.91 -2.71 24.30
CA GLU A 203 -1.90 -3.01 25.73
C GLU A 203 -0.87 -4.10 26.04
N PHE A 204 -0.73 -5.11 25.16
CA PHE A 204 0.33 -6.09 25.27
C PHE A 204 1.71 -5.48 25.09
N LEU A 205 1.90 -4.60 24.10
CA LEU A 205 3.18 -3.96 23.81
C LEU A 205 3.63 -3.03 24.95
N LYS A 206 2.69 -2.26 25.54
CA LYS A 206 2.97 -1.43 26.71
C LYS A 206 3.23 -2.27 27.97
N GLY A 207 2.45 -3.34 28.17
CA GLY A 207 2.58 -4.22 29.33
C GLY A 207 3.83 -5.12 29.29
N SER A 208 4.37 -5.42 28.11
CA SER A 208 5.54 -6.27 27.93
C SER A 208 6.87 -5.54 28.08
N GLY A 209 6.87 -4.20 28.07
CA GLY A 209 8.09 -3.38 28.08
C GLY A 209 8.96 -3.55 26.82
N GLN A 210 8.37 -4.04 25.72
CA GLN A 210 9.09 -4.26 24.46
C GLN A 210 9.24 -2.99 23.61
N LEU A 211 8.55 -1.90 23.98
CA LEU A 211 8.66 -0.62 23.31
C LEU A 211 9.80 0.21 23.93
N SER A 212 10.57 0.90 23.09
CA SER A 212 11.48 1.94 23.58
C SER A 212 10.70 3.20 23.94
N ASP A 213 11.25 4.01 24.86
CA ASP A 213 10.67 5.30 25.25
C ASP A 213 10.38 6.22 24.04
N GLU A 214 11.24 6.16 23.02
CA GLU A 214 11.04 6.89 21.76
C GLU A 214 9.78 6.44 21.01
N ILE A 215 9.50 5.14 20.97
CA ILE A 215 8.29 4.60 20.32
C ILE A 215 7.05 4.96 21.15
N GLU A 216 7.12 4.87 22.47
CA GLU A 216 6.00 5.24 23.34
C GLU A 216 5.61 6.71 23.18
N GLN A 217 6.61 7.61 23.14
CA GLN A 217 6.36 9.03 22.94
C GLN A 217 5.70 9.31 21.58
N ARG A 218 6.14 8.64 20.52
CA ARG A 218 5.54 8.78 19.19
C ARG A 218 4.11 8.27 19.14
N LEU A 219 3.83 7.13 19.77
CA LEU A 219 2.46 6.61 19.87
C LEU A 219 1.53 7.57 20.60
N ALA A 220 2.04 8.31 21.60
CA ALA A 220 1.27 9.34 22.29
C ALA A 220 0.94 10.55 21.38
N GLN A 221 1.84 10.90 20.45
CA GLN A 221 1.69 12.02 19.51
C GLN A 221 0.92 11.67 18.22
N ARG A 222 0.62 10.39 18.02
CA ARG A 222 0.05 9.88 16.76
C ARG A 222 -1.34 10.46 16.46
N GLY A 223 -2.15 10.76 17.47
CA GLY A 223 -3.46 11.40 17.27
C GLY A 223 -3.33 12.76 16.59
N ASP A 224 -2.50 13.64 17.14
CA ASP A 224 -2.23 14.98 16.62
C ASP A 224 -1.65 14.92 15.19
N LEU A 225 -0.78 13.94 14.91
CA LEU A 225 -0.22 13.73 13.57
C LEU A 225 -1.30 13.32 12.55
N ILE A 226 -2.22 12.42 12.92
CA ILE A 226 -3.32 12.01 12.03
C ILE A 226 -4.25 13.19 11.75
N GLU A 227 -4.58 13.98 12.77
CA GLU A 227 -5.40 15.18 12.59
C GLU A 227 -4.73 16.19 11.63
N SER A 228 -3.42 16.37 11.75
CA SER A 228 -2.64 17.21 10.82
C SER A 228 -2.69 16.69 9.38
N ILE A 229 -2.53 15.38 9.19
CA ILE A 229 -2.58 14.74 7.87
C ILE A 229 -3.97 14.92 7.25
N ASP A 230 -5.04 14.66 8.01
CA ASP A 230 -6.42 14.81 7.53
C ASP A 230 -6.71 16.27 7.13
N HIS A 231 -6.19 17.25 7.89
CA HIS A 231 -6.31 18.67 7.57
C HIS A 231 -5.54 19.05 6.29
N GLU A 232 -4.28 18.61 6.14
CA GLU A 232 -3.48 18.88 4.94
C GLU A 232 -4.14 18.27 3.70
N TYR A 233 -4.57 17.01 3.79
CA TYR A 233 -5.17 16.28 2.68
C TYR A 233 -6.50 16.88 2.21
N THR A 234 -7.32 17.38 3.14
CA THR A 234 -8.57 18.09 2.80
C THR A 234 -8.33 19.49 2.25
N SER A 235 -7.23 20.15 2.63
CA SER A 235 -6.89 21.49 2.13
C SER A 235 -6.34 21.52 0.70
N ASP A 236 -5.69 20.43 0.25
CA ASP A 236 -5.13 20.30 -1.10
C ASP A 236 -6.16 19.85 -2.17
N GLN A 237 -7.41 19.56 -1.77
CA GLN A 237 -8.53 19.22 -2.67
C GLN A 237 -9.41 20.42 -3.09
N ILE A 238 -8.98 21.67 -2.81
CA ILE A 238 -9.68 22.91 -3.22
C ILE A 238 -8.93 23.64 -4.34
#